data_AF-A0A7H4PJ65-F1
#
_entry.id   AF-A0A7H4PJ65-F1
#
_cell.length_a   1.000
_cell.length_b   1.000
_cell.length_c   1.000
_cell.angle_alpha   90.00
_cell.angle_beta   90.00
_cell.angle_gamma   90.00
#
_symmetry.space_group_name_H-M   'P 1'
#
loop_
_entity.id
_entity.type
_entity.pdbx_description
1 polymer ?
#
loop_
_entity_poly.entity_id
_entity_poly.type
_entity_poly.pdbx_seq_one_letter_code
_entity_poly.pdbx_strand_id
1 'polypeptide(L)'
;MAAELQRTNPAELLYAEDFAESSLIEGRRGLRRRPLWEFEIDTARQQLNLQFGTRDLVGFGVENAPRGLCAAGCLLQYVKDTQRTSLPHIRSITMERQQDSIIMDAATRRQSGDHPEPGRRL
;
A
#
# COMPACT_ATOMS: atom_id res chain seq x y z
N MET A 1 -9.18 -11.50 -2.57
CA MET A 1 -7.74 -11.60 -2.24
C MET A 1 -6.90 -12.00 -3.46
N ALA A 2 -7.16 -13.16 -4.10
CA ALA A 2 -6.39 -13.59 -5.29
C ALA A 2 -6.45 -12.60 -6.48
N ALA A 3 -7.61 -11.98 -6.73
CA ALA A 3 -7.79 -10.99 -7.80
C ALA A 3 -6.90 -9.74 -7.61
N GLU A 4 -6.83 -9.17 -6.41
CA GLU A 4 -5.99 -8.00 -6.09
C GLU A 4 -4.51 -8.30 -6.27
N LEU A 5 -4.07 -9.48 -5.82
CA LEU A 5 -2.70 -9.93 -5.95
C LEU A 5 -2.28 -10.24 -7.41
N GLN A 6 -3.23 -10.55 -8.30
CA GLN A 6 -2.97 -10.69 -9.74
C GLN A 6 -2.96 -9.33 -10.45
N ARG A 7 -3.80 -8.37 -10.01
CA ARG A 7 -3.87 -7.00 -10.54
C ARG A 7 -2.61 -6.20 -10.22
N THR A 8 -2.17 -6.25 -8.97
CA THR A 8 -1.03 -5.44 -8.48
C THR A 8 0.33 -6.02 -8.87
N ASN A 9 0.41 -7.33 -9.14
CA ASN A 9 1.63 -8.10 -9.44
C ASN A 9 2.89 -7.56 -8.72
N PRO A 10 2.88 -7.54 -7.37
CA PRO A 10 3.94 -6.89 -6.60
C PRO A 10 5.27 -7.63 -6.79
N ALA A 11 6.35 -6.86 -6.94
CA ALA A 11 7.70 -7.42 -7.05
C ALA A 11 8.18 -8.05 -5.74
N GLU A 12 7.66 -7.58 -4.60
CA GLU A 12 7.93 -8.11 -3.27
C GLU A 12 6.62 -8.19 -2.48
N LEU A 13 6.41 -9.31 -1.79
CA LEU A 13 5.22 -9.54 -0.97
C LEU A 13 5.62 -9.78 0.48
N LEU A 14 5.30 -8.80 1.33
CA LEU A 14 5.44 -8.89 2.77
C LEU A 14 4.25 -9.65 3.35
N TYR A 15 4.50 -10.64 4.20
CA TYR A 15 3.44 -11.39 4.88
C TYR A 15 3.82 -11.68 6.33
N ALA A 16 2.81 -11.72 7.20
CA ALA A 16 2.99 -12.04 8.61
C ALA A 16 3.46 -13.49 8.78
N GLU A 17 4.30 -13.75 9.77
CA GLU A 17 4.80 -15.11 10.02
C GLU A 17 3.70 -16.11 10.39
N ASP A 18 2.59 -15.65 10.95
CA ASP A 18 1.40 -16.44 11.31
C ASP A 18 0.37 -16.54 10.16
N PHE A 19 0.76 -16.17 8.93
CA PHE A 19 -0.17 -16.15 7.81
C PHE A 19 -0.67 -17.57 7.48
N ALA A 20 -1.92 -17.86 7.85
CA ALA A 20 -2.53 -19.19 7.72
C ALA A 20 -2.72 -19.67 6.27
N GLU A 21 -2.89 -18.74 5.31
CA GLU A 21 -3.21 -19.06 3.91
C GLU A 21 -1.96 -19.09 3.03
N SER A 22 -0.92 -19.84 3.44
CA SER A 22 0.33 -19.96 2.69
C SER A 22 0.11 -20.31 1.20
N SER A 23 -0.92 -21.09 0.90
CA SER A 23 -1.24 -21.52 -0.47
C SER A 23 -1.62 -20.40 -1.43
N LEU A 24 -2.02 -19.22 -0.94
CA LEU A 24 -2.27 -18.03 -1.78
C LEU A 24 -0.98 -17.33 -2.24
N ILE A 25 0.11 -17.55 -1.49
CA ILE A 25 1.40 -16.90 -1.68
C ILE A 25 2.49 -17.88 -2.12
N GLU A 26 2.29 -19.18 -1.91
CA GLU A 26 3.16 -20.27 -2.38
C GLU A 26 3.36 -20.18 -3.90
N GLY A 27 4.62 -20.12 -4.33
CA GLY A 27 5.02 -19.99 -5.73
C GLY A 27 5.22 -18.56 -6.24
N ARG A 28 4.94 -17.53 -5.43
CA ARG A 28 5.26 -16.13 -5.78
C ARG A 28 6.74 -15.83 -5.53
N ARG A 29 7.32 -14.98 -6.38
CA ARG A 29 8.69 -14.46 -6.19
C ARG A 29 8.66 -13.27 -5.23
N GLY A 30 9.77 -13.04 -4.53
CA GLY A 30 9.90 -11.89 -3.64
C GLY A 30 9.11 -12.00 -2.33
N LEU A 31 8.81 -13.24 -1.87
CA LEU A 31 8.19 -13.46 -0.57
C LEU A 31 9.12 -13.04 0.56
N ARG A 32 8.58 -12.27 1.51
CA ARG A 32 9.29 -11.76 2.68
C ARG A 32 8.45 -12.00 3.92
N ARG A 33 8.86 -12.97 4.72
CA ARG A 33 8.25 -13.24 6.01
C ARG A 33 8.63 -12.13 6.99
N ARG A 34 7.64 -11.50 7.60
CA ARG A 34 7.81 -10.44 8.59
C ARG A 34 7.17 -10.85 9.92
N PRO A 35 7.75 -10.44 11.04
CA PRO A 35 7.26 -10.87 12.33
C PRO A 35 5.95 -10.19 12.70
N LEU A 36 5.15 -10.84 13.55
CA LEU A 36 3.80 -10.35 13.93
C LEU A 36 3.81 -8.94 14.52
N TRP A 37 4.85 -8.59 15.27
CA TRP A 37 4.98 -7.27 15.91
C TRP A 37 5.06 -6.12 14.92
N GLU A 38 5.40 -6.36 13.64
CA GLU A 38 5.36 -5.32 12.62
C GLU A 38 3.95 -5.06 12.07
N PHE A 39 3.02 -5.97 12.33
CA PHE A 39 1.61 -5.81 12.00
C PHE A 39 0.81 -5.31 13.21
N GLU A 40 1.47 -4.81 14.26
CA GLU A 40 0.82 -4.18 15.41
C GLU A 40 0.18 -2.84 15.02
N ILE A 41 -1.09 -2.65 15.41
CA ILE A 41 -1.86 -1.46 15.06
C ILE A 41 -1.29 -0.19 15.68
N ASP A 42 -0.85 -0.25 16.94
CA ASP A 42 -0.30 0.91 17.65
C ASP A 42 1.01 1.38 17.02
N THR A 43 1.91 0.45 16.73
CA THR A 43 3.16 0.73 16.01
C THR A 43 2.89 1.26 14.62
N ALA A 44 1.98 0.65 13.87
CA ALA A 44 1.61 1.10 12.54
C ALA A 44 1.06 2.53 12.54
N ARG A 45 0.12 2.84 13.45
CA ARG A 45 -0.44 4.20 13.59
C ARG A 45 0.64 5.21 13.94
N GLN A 46 1.51 4.88 14.89
CA GLN A 46 2.59 5.78 15.32
C GLN A 46 3.58 6.05 14.18
N GLN A 47 3.93 5.03 13.37
CA GLN A 47 4.82 5.18 12.22
C GLN A 47 4.18 5.98 11.08
N LEU A 48 2.91 5.73 10.77
CA LEU A 48 2.16 6.44 9.73
C LEU A 48 1.96 7.91 10.12
N ASN A 49 1.55 8.19 11.36
CA ASN A 49 1.44 9.55 11.88
C ASN A 49 2.77 10.30 11.82
N LEU A 50 3.87 9.65 12.22
CA LEU A 50 5.21 10.24 12.13
C LEU A 50 5.62 10.53 10.68
N GLN A 51 5.29 9.63 9.75
CA GLN A 51 5.58 9.78 8.33
C GLN A 51 4.79 10.90 7.66
N PHE A 52 3.51 11.02 7.99
CA PHE A 52 2.63 12.05 7.43
C PHE A 52 2.67 13.37 8.19
N GLY A 53 3.31 13.40 9.37
CA GLY A 53 3.31 14.56 10.25
C GLY A 53 1.92 14.89 10.82
N THR A 54 1.05 13.89 10.97
CA THR A 54 -0.32 14.04 11.48
C THR A 54 -0.45 13.51 12.90
N ARG A 55 -1.40 14.04 13.69
CA ARG A 55 -1.71 13.51 15.03
C ARG A 55 -2.51 12.21 14.97
N ASP A 56 -3.35 12.09 13.95
CA ASP A 56 -4.27 10.99 13.75
C ASP A 56 -4.50 10.77 12.24
N LEU A 57 -5.09 9.62 11.90
CA LEU A 57 -5.32 9.22 10.53
C LEU A 57 -6.78 9.43 10.10
N VAL A 58 -7.56 10.18 10.89
CA VAL A 58 -8.94 10.53 10.60
C VAL A 58 -9.03 11.29 9.28
N GLY A 59 -8.11 12.24 9.06
CA GLY A 59 -8.04 13.05 7.83
C GLY A 59 -7.80 12.24 6.56
N PHE A 60 -7.28 11.02 6.66
CA PHE A 60 -7.05 10.11 5.54
C PHE A 60 -8.19 9.09 5.33
N GLY A 61 -9.16 9.05 6.25
CA GLY A 61 -10.27 8.08 6.20
C GLY A 61 -9.85 6.62 6.45
N VAL A 62 -8.60 6.35 6.85
CA VAL A 62 -8.09 4.99 7.11
C VAL A 62 -8.22 4.55 8.57
N GLU A 63 -8.60 5.47 9.47
CA GLU A 63 -8.68 5.19 10.92
C GLU A 63 -9.64 4.05 11.27
N ASN A 64 -10.70 3.86 10.48
CA ASN A 64 -11.66 2.76 10.65
C ASN A 64 -11.23 1.42 10.02
N ALA A 65 -10.02 1.31 9.45
CA ALA A 65 -9.49 0.05 8.91
C ALA A 65 -8.21 -0.39 9.61
N PRO A 66 -8.31 -0.95 10.83
CA PRO A 66 -7.15 -1.42 11.58
C PRO A 66 -6.33 -2.45 10.78
N ARG A 67 -6.99 -3.36 10.06
CA ARG A 67 -6.31 -4.36 9.21
C ARG A 67 -5.46 -3.73 8.09
N GLY A 68 -5.96 -2.66 7.48
CA GLY A 68 -5.23 -1.93 6.44
C GLY A 68 -4.06 -1.14 7.02
N LEU A 69 -4.27 -0.53 8.20
CA LEU A 69 -3.23 0.19 8.92
C LEU A 69 -2.06 -0.72 9.32
N CYS A 70 -2.34 -1.89 9.89
CA CYS A 70 -1.31 -2.89 10.23
C CYS A 70 -0.43 -3.24 9.01
N ALA A 71 -1.05 -3.52 7.87
CA ALA A 71 -0.33 -3.83 6.64
C ALA A 71 0.48 -2.63 6.12
N ALA A 72 -0.09 -1.43 6.15
CA ALA A 72 0.58 -0.20 5.73
C ALA A 72 1.77 0.16 6.64
N GLY A 73 1.64 -0.07 7.96
CA GLY A 73 2.71 0.13 8.93
C GLY A 73 3.91 -0.77 8.65
N CYS A 74 3.68 -2.08 8.49
CA CYS A 74 4.71 -3.03 8.11
C CYS A 74 5.40 -2.63 6.80
N LEU A 75 4.62 -2.25 5.78
CA LEU A 75 5.16 -1.82 4.49
C LEU A 75 6.03 -0.57 4.63
N LEU A 76 5.55 0.46 5.33
CA LEU A 76 6.31 1.68 5.55
C LEU A 76 7.63 1.40 6.28
N GLN A 77 7.60 0.55 7.30
CA GLN A 77 8.78 0.18 8.06
C GLN A 77 9.78 -0.59 7.20
N TYR A 78 9.31 -1.51 6.35
CA TYR A 78 10.16 -2.23 5.40
C TYR A 78 10.83 -1.30 4.39
N VAL A 79 10.09 -0.35 3.81
CA VAL A 79 10.66 0.60 2.84
C VAL A 79 11.67 1.53 3.53
N LYS A 80 11.40 1.98 4.77
CA LYS A 80 12.36 2.76 5.56
C LYS A 80 13.64 1.98 5.83
N ASP A 81 13.55 0.71 6.20
CA ASP A 81 14.73 -0.13 6.47
C ASP A 81 15.54 -0.43 5.20
N THR A 82 14.85 -0.65 4.07
CA THR A 82 15.47 -0.99 2.79
C THR A 82 16.14 0.22 2.14
N GLN A 83 15.46 1.38 2.11
CA GLN A 83 16.01 2.58 1.45
C GLN A 83 16.90 3.42 2.37
N ARG A 84 16.80 3.25 3.71
CA ARG A 84 17.51 4.03 4.75
C ARG A 84 17.58 5.53 4.50
N THR A 85 16.60 6.04 3.77
CA THR A 85 16.52 7.42 3.30
C THR A 85 15.12 7.90 3.63
N SER A 86 15.01 9.18 3.99
CA SER A 86 13.70 9.81 4.18
C SER A 86 12.85 9.65 2.93
N LEU A 87 11.57 9.32 3.10
CA LEU A 87 10.62 9.12 2.00
C LEU A 87 9.67 10.32 1.92
N PRO A 88 10.14 11.55 1.60
CA PRO A 88 9.29 12.74 1.64
C PRO A 88 8.22 12.74 0.55
N HIS A 89 8.27 11.82 -0.42
CA HIS A 89 7.28 11.65 -1.48
C HIS A 89 6.03 10.89 -1.01
N ILE A 90 6.12 10.09 0.06
CA ILE A 90 4.98 9.36 0.63
C ILE A 90 4.32 10.26 1.68
N ARG A 91 3.32 11.03 1.24
CA ARG A 91 2.64 12.06 2.07
C ARG A 91 1.18 11.77 2.37
N SER A 92 0.60 10.77 1.72
CA SER A 92 -0.81 10.44 1.90
C SER A 92 -1.02 8.94 1.82
N ILE A 93 -2.03 8.47 2.55
CA ILE A 93 -2.59 7.12 2.45
C ILE A 93 -4.09 7.26 2.16
N THR A 94 -4.63 6.37 1.35
CA THR A 94 -6.05 6.35 1.02
C THR A 94 -6.55 4.92 1.12
N MET A 95 -7.71 4.72 1.75
CA MET A 95 -8.36 3.42 1.75
C MET A 95 -9.10 3.21 0.43
N GLU A 96 -8.68 2.22 -0.35
CA GLU A 96 -9.46 1.77 -1.49
C GLU A 96 -10.57 0.83 -1.00
N ARG A 97 -11.84 1.22 -1.18
CA ARG A 97 -13.00 0.38 -0.86
C ARG A 97 -13.42 -0.36 -2.12
N GLN A 98 -13.71 -1.66 -2.00
CA GLN A 98 -14.24 -2.47 -3.12
C GLN A 98 -15.54 -1.92 -3.74
N GLN A 99 -16.25 -1.03 -3.04
CA GLN A 99 -17.47 -0.39 -3.55
C GLN A 99 -17.19 0.83 -4.44
N ASP A 100 -16.00 1.43 -4.32
CA ASP A 100 -15.56 2.59 -5.11
C ASP A 100 -14.74 2.17 -6.34
N SER A 101 -14.08 1.02 -6.23
CA SER A 101 -13.49 0.34 -7.37
C SER A 101 -14.51 -0.57 -8.03
N ILE A 102 -15.08 -0.11 -9.14
CA ILE A 102 -15.40 -1.05 -10.23
C ILE A 102 -14.16 -1.92 -10.37
N ILE A 103 -14.28 -3.23 -10.16
CA ILE A 103 -13.26 -4.21 -10.51
C ILE A 103 -13.15 -4.11 -12.04
N MET A 104 -12.51 -3.06 -12.52
CA MET A 104 -12.21 -2.84 -13.92
C MET A 104 -11.17 -3.92 -14.18
N ASP A 105 -11.65 -5.00 -14.78
CA ASP A 105 -10.91 -5.89 -15.65
C ASP A 105 -9.58 -5.28 -16.09
N ALA A 106 -8.55 -6.10 -16.13
CA ALA A 106 -7.15 -5.76 -16.38
C ALA A 106 -6.84 -5.06 -17.73
N ALA A 107 -7.83 -4.43 -18.37
CA ALA A 107 -7.77 -3.69 -19.62
C ALA A 107 -7.44 -2.18 -19.46
N THR A 108 -7.67 -1.53 -18.31
CA THR A 108 -7.49 -0.07 -18.20
C THR A 108 -6.06 0.35 -17.81
N ARG A 109 -5.05 -0.38 -18.30
CA ARG A 109 -3.62 -0.15 -18.01
C ARG A 109 -2.94 0.86 -18.97
N ARG A 110 -3.69 1.68 -19.71
CA ARG A 110 -3.12 2.49 -20.82
C ARG A 110 -3.50 3.97 -20.90
N GLN A 111 -4.09 4.59 -19.89
CA GLN A 111 -4.44 6.00 -20.08
C GLN A 111 -4.35 6.82 -18.80
N SER A 112 -3.13 7.19 -18.43
CA SER A 112 -2.87 8.40 -17.65
C SER A 112 -1.46 8.88 -17.95
N GLY A 113 -1.37 9.98 -18.70
CA GLY A 113 -0.13 10.70 -18.98
C GLY A 113 0.11 10.91 -20.47
N ASP A 114 -0.63 11.80 -21.12
CA ASP A 114 -0.04 13.06 -21.58
C ASP A 114 -1.12 14.05 -22.03
N HIS A 115 -0.96 15.29 -21.62
CA HIS A 115 -1.91 16.40 -21.70
C HIS A 115 -1.58 17.20 -22.97
N PRO A 116 -2.42 17.26 -24.03
CA PRO A 116 -2.13 18.14 -25.15
C PRO A 116 -2.48 19.58 -24.75
N GLU A 117 -1.46 20.42 -24.51
CA GLU A 117 -1.64 21.87 -24.43
C GLU A 117 -2.14 22.43 -25.77
N PRO A 118 -3.19 23.25 -25.80
CA PRO A 118 -3.61 23.96 -27.01
C PRO A 118 -2.98 25.35 -27.03
N GLY A 119 -2.01 25.60 -27.92
CA GLY A 119 -1.29 26.88 -27.94
C GLY A 119 -0.76 27.30 -29.31
N ARG A 120 -1.69 27.55 -30.24
CA ARG A 120 -1.73 28.75 -31.11
C ARG A 120 -0.57 29.02 -32.10
N ARG A 121 -0.94 28.90 -33.39
CA ARG A 121 -0.34 29.55 -34.56
C ARG A 121 0.22 30.95 -34.28
N LEU A 122 1.41 31.23 -34.81
CA LEU A 122 1.70 32.29 -35.79
C LEU A 122 2.82 31.82 -36.71
#